data_AF-A0A096BDN3-F1
#
_entry.id   AF-A0A096BDN3-F1
#
_cell.length_a   1.000
_cell.length_b   1.000
_cell.length_c   1.000
_cell.angle_alpha   90.00
_cell.angle_beta   90.00
_cell.angle_gamma   90.00
#
_symmetry.space_group_name_H-M   'P 1'
#
loop_
_entity.id
_entity.type
_entity.pdbx_description
1 polymer ?
#
loop_
_entity_poly.entity_id
_entity_poly.type
_entity_poly.pdbx_seq_one_letter_code
_entity_poly.pdbx_strand_id
1 'polypeptide(L)'
;MAAIGNATRHSFLVREGDALERLAQVGKAAFDKTGTLTRGVPEVTAVRSLSPGVTEEQVYAWLARAELGSEHPLGKAVVRGWQAAGGGTPAPAEDFEALPGRGLRAVLDGHTVLAGSEALLEEAGAALPPAARAEAEGFLARGCTLIYLAVDGAPAGFCALADTVRGEAAAMLRALSAEGVSPVLLTGDNENAAAHIARTLSIREYRAGCLPEDKLNWIDRAQQAGVRICMVGDGINDAPALKRAFVGIAMGGVGSDIAVDAADIVLVNDRVEELPHLLALSRRMMTTIRLNLAFSMALNLVAIVLAMTGVLNPVVGALVHNAGSVLVILNSALLLKWRRRS
;
A
#
# COMPACT_ATOMS: atom_id res chain seq x y z
N MET A 1 16.44 -19.37 -8.41
CA MET A 1 15.42 -20.39 -8.06
C MET A 1 15.22 -20.58 -6.56
N ALA A 2 16.23 -20.96 -5.77
CA ALA A 2 16.07 -21.15 -4.31
C ALA A 2 15.49 -19.92 -3.59
N ALA A 3 15.93 -18.71 -3.96
CA ALA A 3 15.40 -17.46 -3.43
C ALA A 3 13.94 -17.21 -3.85
N ILE A 4 13.56 -17.53 -5.10
CA ILE A 4 12.16 -17.42 -5.56
C ILE A 4 11.27 -18.36 -4.73
N GLY A 5 11.70 -19.61 -4.51
CA GLY A 5 10.97 -20.55 -3.65
C GLY A 5 10.84 -20.07 -2.20
N ASN A 6 11.84 -19.36 -1.66
CA ASN A 6 11.75 -18.71 -0.35
C ASN A 6 10.76 -17.53 -0.38
N ALA A 7 10.84 -16.67 -1.39
CA ALA A 7 9.93 -15.53 -1.57
C ALA A 7 8.46 -15.99 -1.64
N THR A 8 8.16 -17.08 -2.36
CA THR A 8 6.82 -17.66 -2.43
C THR A 8 6.33 -18.19 -1.08
N ARG A 9 7.22 -18.77 -0.25
CA ARG A 9 6.88 -19.15 1.13
C ARG A 9 6.56 -17.96 2.03
N HIS A 10 7.04 -16.78 1.67
CA HIS A 10 6.77 -15.49 2.32
C HIS A 10 5.71 -14.67 1.56
N SER A 11 4.84 -15.33 0.79
CA SER A 11 3.70 -14.72 0.09
C SER A 11 4.06 -13.74 -1.04
N PHE A 12 5.27 -13.84 -1.60
CA PHE A 12 5.66 -13.10 -2.80
C PHE A 12 5.66 -14.00 -4.04
N LEU A 13 4.96 -13.55 -5.09
CA LEU A 13 5.04 -14.14 -6.43
C LEU A 13 5.97 -13.28 -7.28
N VAL A 14 7.07 -13.88 -7.73
CA VAL A 14 8.04 -13.22 -8.62
C VAL A 14 7.70 -13.58 -10.05
N ARG A 15 7.32 -12.59 -10.87
CA ARG A 15 6.93 -12.80 -12.27
C ARG A 15 8.14 -12.75 -13.20
N GLU A 16 9.01 -11.77 -12.99
CA GLU A 16 10.24 -11.64 -13.78
C GLU A 16 11.44 -12.29 -13.09
N GLY A 17 12.22 -13.06 -13.85
CA GLY A 17 13.33 -13.87 -13.31
C GLY A 17 14.46 -13.05 -12.69
N ASP A 18 14.65 -11.80 -13.14
CA ASP A 18 15.68 -10.86 -12.69
C ASP A 18 15.16 -9.86 -11.63
N ALA A 19 13.85 -9.87 -11.31
CA ALA A 19 13.25 -8.91 -10.39
C ALA A 19 13.93 -8.89 -9.01
N LEU A 20 14.31 -10.06 -8.48
CA LEU A 20 15.06 -10.15 -7.23
C LEU A 20 16.49 -9.61 -7.38
N GLU A 21 17.11 -9.72 -8.55
CA GLU A 21 18.45 -9.19 -8.80
C GLU A 21 18.43 -7.66 -8.89
N ARG A 22 17.38 -7.10 -9.52
CA ARG A 22 17.09 -5.67 -9.52
C ARG A 22 16.77 -5.18 -8.12
N LEU A 23 15.91 -5.87 -7.37
CA LEU A 23 15.50 -5.44 -6.03
C LEU A 23 16.69 -5.29 -5.07
N ALA A 24 17.70 -6.17 -5.18
CA ALA A 24 18.91 -6.11 -4.37
C ALA A 24 19.69 -4.79 -4.52
N GLN A 25 19.48 -4.06 -5.61
CA GLN A 25 20.18 -2.83 -5.97
C GLN A 25 19.39 -1.56 -5.65
N VAL A 26 18.16 -1.69 -5.14
CA VAL A 26 17.28 -0.57 -4.81
C VAL A 26 17.83 0.22 -3.62
N GLY A 27 17.76 1.54 -3.72
CA GLY A 27 18.14 2.48 -2.65
C GLY A 27 16.96 3.30 -2.08
N LYS A 28 15.85 3.40 -2.82
CA LYS A 28 14.62 4.05 -2.35
C LYS A 28 13.39 3.19 -2.64
N ALA A 29 12.45 3.16 -1.71
CA ALA A 29 11.15 2.53 -1.90
C ALA A 29 10.06 3.59 -1.85
N ALA A 30 9.40 3.84 -2.97
CA ALA A 30 8.23 4.69 -3.07
C ALA A 30 6.98 3.86 -2.74
N PHE A 31 6.13 4.40 -1.88
CA PHE A 31 4.90 3.78 -1.43
C PHE A 31 3.73 4.66 -1.85
N ASP A 32 2.71 4.04 -2.45
CA ASP A 32 1.38 4.65 -2.42
C ASP A 32 0.83 4.66 -0.98
N LYS A 33 -0.09 5.59 -0.71
CA LYS A 33 -0.76 5.66 0.58
C LYS A 33 -1.86 4.59 0.66
N THR A 34 -2.87 4.72 -0.19
CA THR A 34 -4.15 4.03 -0.08
C THR A 34 -3.95 2.55 -0.42
N GLY A 35 -4.50 1.64 0.40
CA GLY A 35 -4.38 0.18 0.20
C GLY A 35 -2.98 -0.42 0.39
N THR A 36 -1.93 0.40 0.37
CA THR A 36 -0.54 -0.01 0.58
C THR A 36 -0.08 0.23 2.02
N LEU A 37 0.10 1.48 2.44
CA LEU A 37 0.46 1.82 3.84
C LEU A 37 -0.77 1.84 4.75
N THR A 38 -1.93 2.06 4.16
CA THR A 38 -3.24 1.93 4.79
C THR A 38 -3.93 0.66 4.31
N ARG A 39 -5.09 0.34 4.89
CA ARG A 39 -5.87 -0.84 4.52
C ARG A 39 -6.63 -0.66 3.21
N GLY A 40 -6.79 0.58 2.72
CA GLY A 40 -7.60 0.88 1.52
C GLY A 40 -9.09 0.81 1.80
N VAL A 41 -9.45 0.80 3.08
CA VAL A 41 -10.81 0.60 3.55
C VAL A 41 -11.10 1.72 4.54
N PRO A 42 -11.86 2.75 4.14
CA PRO A 42 -12.21 3.85 5.02
C PRO A 42 -12.95 3.35 6.26
N GLU A 43 -12.70 3.99 7.40
CA GLU A 43 -13.37 3.75 8.67
C GLU A 43 -13.85 5.08 9.27
N VAL A 44 -14.97 5.03 9.98
CA VAL A 44 -15.49 6.20 10.69
C VAL A 44 -14.59 6.48 11.89
N THR A 45 -13.98 7.65 11.90
CA THR A 45 -13.06 8.10 12.96
C THR A 45 -13.72 9.03 13.96
N ALA A 46 -14.73 9.78 13.53
CA ALA A 46 -15.52 10.65 14.38
C ALA A 46 -16.89 10.91 13.75
N VAL A 47 -17.88 11.13 14.60
CA VAL A 47 -19.17 11.71 14.23
C VAL A 47 -19.36 12.95 15.09
N ARG A 48 -19.91 14.02 14.52
CA ARG A 48 -20.19 15.27 15.23
C ARG A 48 -21.63 15.67 15.02
N SER A 49 -22.30 16.01 16.11
CA SER A 49 -23.60 16.64 16.08
C SER A 49 -23.45 18.16 16.08
N LEU A 50 -24.24 18.82 15.26
CA LEU A 50 -24.27 20.28 15.14
C LEU A 50 -25.51 20.90 15.79
N SER A 51 -26.46 20.08 16.20
CA SER A 51 -27.74 20.50 16.75
C SER A 51 -27.84 20.13 18.23
N PRO A 52 -28.18 21.07 19.15
CA PRO A 52 -28.25 20.81 20.59
C PRO A 52 -29.23 19.70 21.02
N GLY A 53 -30.22 19.39 20.17
CA GLY A 53 -31.22 18.35 20.40
C GLY A 53 -30.92 17.01 19.72
N VAL A 54 -29.79 16.89 19.03
CA VAL A 54 -29.40 15.68 18.27
C VAL A 54 -28.11 15.12 18.88
N THR A 55 -28.08 13.84 19.19
CA THR A 55 -26.85 13.18 19.66
C THR A 55 -25.97 12.73 18.50
N GLU A 56 -24.66 12.56 18.73
CA GLU A 56 -23.75 11.98 17.71
C GLU A 56 -24.21 10.58 17.28
N GLU A 57 -24.78 9.80 18.19
CA GLU A 57 -25.36 8.49 17.90
C GLU A 57 -26.57 8.58 16.95
N GLN A 58 -27.44 9.57 17.13
CA GLN A 58 -28.57 9.81 16.22
C GLN A 58 -28.09 10.24 14.83
N VAL A 59 -27.09 11.14 14.76
CA VAL A 59 -26.45 11.52 13.49
C VAL A 59 -25.89 10.28 12.80
N TYR A 60 -25.21 9.41 13.54
CA TYR A 60 -24.62 8.20 12.98
C TYR A 60 -25.71 7.21 12.51
N ALA A 61 -26.78 7.04 13.29
CA ALA A 61 -27.90 6.18 12.92
C ALA A 61 -28.57 6.65 11.62
N TRP A 62 -28.82 7.96 11.47
CA TRP A 62 -29.39 8.51 10.23
C TRP A 62 -28.46 8.33 9.04
N LEU A 63 -27.16 8.61 9.19
CA LEU A 63 -26.18 8.38 8.15
C LEU A 63 -26.10 6.90 7.74
N ALA A 64 -26.06 5.98 8.70
CA ALA A 64 -25.97 4.54 8.43
C ALA A 64 -27.24 4.02 7.73
N ARG A 65 -28.42 4.54 8.09
CA ARG A 65 -29.68 4.20 7.39
C ARG A 65 -29.71 4.77 5.97
N ALA A 66 -29.32 6.04 5.80
CA ALA A 66 -29.33 6.69 4.49
C ALA A 66 -28.31 6.08 3.51
N GLU A 67 -27.14 5.67 4.01
CA GLU A 67 -26.07 5.03 3.23
C GLU A 67 -26.30 3.52 3.00
N LEU A 68 -27.33 2.90 3.59
CA LEU A 68 -27.58 1.46 3.42
C LEU A 68 -27.82 1.07 1.95
N GLY A 69 -28.45 1.95 1.17
CA GLY A 69 -28.67 1.77 -0.27
C GLY A 69 -27.52 2.23 -1.16
N SER A 70 -26.43 2.73 -0.58
CA SER A 70 -25.30 3.31 -1.31
C SER A 70 -24.28 2.25 -1.73
N GLU A 71 -23.98 2.20 -3.02
CA GLU A 71 -22.88 1.36 -3.53
C GLU A 71 -21.50 1.99 -3.33
N HIS A 72 -21.45 3.24 -2.86
CA HIS A 72 -20.20 3.98 -2.71
C HIS A 72 -19.34 3.41 -1.56
N PRO A 73 -18.00 3.26 -1.73
CA PRO A 73 -17.13 2.73 -0.68
C PRO A 73 -17.22 3.46 0.67
N LEU A 74 -17.42 4.79 0.63
CA LEU A 74 -17.61 5.59 1.85
C LEU A 74 -18.93 5.26 2.56
N GLY A 75 -20.02 5.07 1.82
CA GLY A 75 -21.32 4.69 2.40
C GLY A 75 -21.25 3.32 3.07
N LYS A 76 -20.64 2.34 2.39
CA LYS A 76 -20.38 1.01 2.97
C LYS A 76 -19.52 1.08 4.23
N ALA A 77 -18.55 2.00 4.29
CA ALA A 77 -17.73 2.23 5.47
C ALA A 77 -18.53 2.80 6.66
N VAL A 78 -19.47 3.73 6.41
CA VAL A 78 -20.39 4.26 7.44
C VAL A 78 -21.24 3.12 8.02
N VAL A 79 -21.91 2.34 7.17
CA VAL A 79 -22.79 1.23 7.58
C VAL A 79 -22.01 0.17 8.37
N ARG A 80 -20.84 -0.24 7.89
CA ARG A 80 -20.00 -1.21 8.58
C ARG A 80 -19.52 -0.69 9.93
N GLY A 81 -19.10 0.57 10.00
CA GLY A 81 -18.67 1.18 11.26
C GLY A 81 -19.79 1.22 12.30
N TRP A 82 -21.03 1.50 11.86
CA TRP A 82 -22.21 1.52 12.72
C TRP A 82 -22.49 0.14 13.32
N GLN A 83 -22.45 -0.90 12.49
CA GLN A 83 -22.60 -2.28 12.92
C GLN A 83 -21.51 -2.69 13.92
N ALA A 84 -20.24 -2.32 13.64
CA ALA A 84 -19.11 -2.61 14.51
C ALA A 84 -19.19 -1.89 15.86
N ALA A 85 -19.81 -0.69 15.91
CA ALA A 85 -20.07 0.06 17.12
C ALA A 85 -21.26 -0.47 17.95
N GLY A 86 -21.92 -1.55 17.52
CA GLY A 86 -23.05 -2.16 18.22
C GLY A 86 -24.43 -1.61 17.83
N GLY A 87 -24.50 -0.76 16.81
CA GLY A 87 -25.75 -0.14 16.35
C GLY A 87 -26.71 -1.08 15.60
N GLY A 88 -26.32 -2.34 15.38
CA GLY A 88 -27.13 -3.34 14.68
C GLY A 88 -27.29 -3.06 13.18
N THR A 89 -28.21 -3.77 12.54
CA THR A 89 -28.50 -3.58 11.11
C THR A 89 -29.45 -2.39 10.91
N PRO A 90 -29.06 -1.34 10.18
CA PRO A 90 -29.94 -0.21 9.89
C PRO A 90 -31.21 -0.66 9.15
N ALA A 91 -32.35 -0.04 9.46
CA ALA A 91 -33.56 -0.21 8.67
C ALA A 91 -33.40 0.51 7.31
N PRO A 92 -33.99 -0.03 6.22
CA PRO A 92 -33.96 0.64 4.92
C PRO A 92 -34.67 1.99 4.98
N ALA A 93 -34.22 2.92 4.13
CA ALA A 93 -34.92 4.17 3.90
C ALA A 93 -36.25 3.92 3.17
N GLU A 94 -37.24 4.78 3.43
CA GLU A 94 -38.55 4.74 2.76
C GLU A 94 -38.43 5.14 1.29
N ASP A 95 -37.59 6.14 1.03
CA ASP A 95 -37.20 6.60 -0.29
C ASP A 95 -35.68 6.84 -0.31
N PHE A 96 -35.04 6.58 -1.45
CA PHE A 96 -33.61 6.72 -1.64
C PHE A 96 -33.30 7.22 -3.06
N GLU A 97 -32.50 8.27 -3.12
CA GLU A 97 -32.04 8.89 -4.35
C GLU A 97 -30.55 9.19 -4.25
N ALA A 98 -29.74 8.52 -5.08
CA ALA A 98 -28.34 8.84 -5.22
C ALA A 98 -28.16 10.12 -6.07
N LEU A 99 -27.33 11.04 -5.61
CA LEU A 99 -26.99 12.28 -6.31
C LEU A 99 -25.52 12.22 -6.76
N PRO A 100 -25.25 11.77 -8.01
CA PRO A 100 -23.89 11.51 -8.48
C PRO A 100 -22.94 12.70 -8.28
N GLY A 101 -21.79 12.43 -7.66
CA GLY A 101 -20.76 13.45 -7.38
C GLY A 101 -21.09 14.41 -6.23
N ARG A 102 -22.25 14.25 -5.57
CA ARG A 102 -22.70 15.15 -4.50
C ARG A 102 -23.02 14.42 -3.20
N GLY A 103 -23.68 13.27 -3.27
CA GLY A 103 -24.13 12.53 -2.10
C GLY A 103 -25.42 11.75 -2.38
N LEU A 104 -26.35 11.83 -1.45
CA LEU A 104 -27.65 11.15 -1.52
C LEU A 104 -28.73 11.95 -0.80
N ARG A 105 -29.98 11.63 -1.13
CA ARG A 105 -31.20 12.04 -0.44
C ARG A 105 -31.96 10.79 -0.01
N ALA A 106 -32.45 10.77 1.21
CA ALA A 106 -33.23 9.67 1.75
C ALA A 106 -34.41 10.19 2.59
N VAL A 107 -35.47 9.40 2.69
CA VAL A 107 -36.58 9.65 3.62
C VAL A 107 -36.54 8.62 4.74
N LEU A 108 -36.40 9.09 5.99
CA LEU A 108 -36.29 8.26 7.19
C LEU A 108 -37.35 8.69 8.20
N ASP A 109 -38.31 7.82 8.50
CA ASP A 109 -39.37 8.07 9.49
C ASP A 109 -40.14 9.38 9.20
N GLY A 110 -40.41 9.66 7.91
CA GLY A 110 -41.03 10.90 7.43
C GLY A 110 -40.11 12.14 7.38
N HIS A 111 -38.85 12.05 7.82
CA HIS A 111 -37.87 13.14 7.73
C HIS A 111 -37.06 13.07 6.43
N THR A 112 -36.80 14.23 5.81
CA THR A 112 -35.94 14.30 4.62
C THR A 112 -34.49 14.47 5.05
N VAL A 113 -33.65 13.50 4.70
CA VAL A 113 -32.23 13.44 5.05
C VAL A 113 -31.38 13.63 3.81
N LEU A 114 -30.41 14.53 3.89
CA LEU A 114 -29.38 14.75 2.87
C LEU A 114 -28.02 14.37 3.46
N ALA A 115 -27.29 13.49 2.79
CA ALA A 115 -25.93 13.10 3.18
C ALA A 115 -24.97 13.29 2.02
N GLY A 116 -23.87 14.03 2.20
CA GLY A 116 -22.95 14.28 1.09
C GLY A 116 -21.93 15.38 1.33
N SER A 117 -21.57 16.06 0.24
CA SER A 117 -20.62 17.18 0.24
C SER A 117 -21.19 18.44 0.90
N GLU A 118 -20.31 19.35 1.31
CA GLU A 118 -20.70 20.66 1.87
C GLU A 118 -21.58 21.45 0.88
N ALA A 119 -21.26 21.41 -0.41
CA ALA A 119 -22.04 22.06 -1.46
C ALA A 119 -23.48 21.54 -1.55
N LEU A 120 -23.72 20.24 -1.30
CA LEU A 120 -25.08 19.69 -1.26
C LEU A 120 -25.91 20.32 -0.15
N LEU A 121 -25.31 20.52 1.02
CA LEU A 121 -25.99 21.14 2.16
C LEU A 121 -26.22 22.64 1.93
N GLU A 122 -25.25 23.36 1.37
CA GLU A 122 -25.39 24.78 1.05
C GLU A 122 -26.53 25.03 0.06
N GLU A 123 -26.65 24.23 -1.00
CA GLU A 123 -27.74 24.32 -1.97
C GLU A 123 -29.12 24.03 -1.36
N ALA A 124 -29.17 23.19 -0.32
CA ALA A 124 -30.39 22.87 0.42
C ALA A 124 -30.73 23.91 1.51
N GLY A 125 -29.93 24.98 1.65
CA GLY A 125 -30.11 26.00 2.69
C GLY A 125 -29.62 25.57 4.08
N ALA A 126 -28.94 24.43 4.20
CA ALA A 126 -28.46 23.84 5.44
C ALA A 126 -26.98 24.16 5.71
N ALA A 127 -26.59 25.43 5.55
CA ALA A 127 -25.19 25.85 5.68
C ALA A 127 -24.62 25.58 7.09
N LEU A 128 -23.36 25.14 7.14
CA LEU A 128 -22.67 24.84 8.40
C LEU A 128 -22.44 26.10 9.25
N PRO A 129 -22.73 26.06 10.56
CA PRO A 129 -22.32 27.12 11.48
C PRO A 129 -20.79 27.33 11.47
N PRO A 130 -20.26 28.55 11.68
CA PRO A 130 -18.82 28.82 11.62
C PRO A 130 -17.96 27.94 12.52
N ALA A 131 -18.45 27.62 13.73
CA ALA A 131 -17.74 26.73 14.66
C ALA A 131 -17.66 25.28 14.13
N ALA A 132 -18.75 24.80 13.52
CA ALA A 132 -18.83 23.48 12.90
C ALA A 132 -17.88 23.37 11.71
N ARG A 133 -17.83 24.42 10.88
CA ARG A 133 -16.92 24.52 9.74
C ARG A 133 -15.46 24.47 10.18
N ALA A 134 -15.09 25.22 11.23
CA ALA A 134 -13.72 25.19 11.77
C ALA A 134 -13.33 23.80 12.30
N GLU A 135 -14.26 23.08 12.95
CA GLU A 135 -14.01 21.70 13.39
C GLU A 135 -13.86 20.74 12.20
N ALA A 136 -14.74 20.83 11.21
CA ALA A 136 -14.68 20.07 9.96
C ALA A 136 -13.35 20.29 9.22
N GLU A 137 -12.89 21.55 9.10
CA GLU A 137 -11.59 21.91 8.53
C GLU A 137 -10.43 21.22 9.27
N GLY A 138 -10.53 21.06 10.59
CA GLY A 138 -9.55 20.31 11.39
C GLY A 138 -9.47 18.83 11.02
N PHE A 139 -10.58 18.19 10.65
CA PHE A 139 -10.60 16.82 10.15
C PHE A 139 -10.08 16.73 8.71
N LEU A 140 -10.50 17.65 7.82
CA LEU A 140 -10.00 17.73 6.44
C LEU A 140 -8.48 17.92 6.40
N ALA A 141 -7.93 18.73 7.30
CA ALA A 141 -6.50 18.93 7.44
C ALA A 141 -5.75 17.67 7.91
N ARG A 142 -6.43 16.70 8.53
CA ARG A 142 -5.83 15.39 8.86
C ARG A 142 -5.97 14.37 7.73
N GLY A 143 -6.58 14.74 6.60
CA GLY A 143 -6.85 13.83 5.48
C GLY A 143 -8.10 12.99 5.66
N CYS A 144 -9.01 13.38 6.55
CA CYS A 144 -10.32 12.76 6.63
C CYS A 144 -11.19 13.22 5.46
N THR A 145 -12.03 12.33 4.96
CA THR A 145 -13.16 12.66 4.10
C THR A 145 -14.38 12.89 4.98
N LEU A 146 -15.10 13.98 4.75
CA LEU A 146 -16.31 14.31 5.51
C LEU A 146 -17.56 13.99 4.71
N ILE A 147 -18.53 13.38 5.38
CA ILE A 147 -19.92 13.27 4.90
C ILE A 147 -20.76 14.12 5.84
N TYR A 148 -21.30 15.21 5.31
CA TYR A 148 -22.17 16.10 6.06
C TYR A 148 -23.61 15.61 5.99
N LEU A 149 -24.37 15.86 7.06
CA LEU A 149 -25.75 15.44 7.22
C LEU A 149 -26.64 16.67 7.47
N ALA A 150 -27.72 16.79 6.69
CA ALA A 150 -28.82 17.68 6.98
C ALA A 150 -30.13 16.90 7.11
N VAL A 151 -30.99 17.36 8.02
CA VAL A 151 -32.33 16.80 8.26
C VAL A 151 -33.34 17.94 8.18
N ASP A 152 -34.37 17.76 7.35
CA ASP A 152 -35.44 18.74 7.10
C ASP A 152 -34.93 20.16 6.80
N GLY A 153 -33.83 20.26 6.03
CA GLY A 153 -33.23 21.53 5.63
C GLY A 153 -32.34 22.20 6.69
N ALA A 154 -32.10 21.55 7.84
CA ALA A 154 -31.18 22.04 8.87
C ALA A 154 -29.93 21.15 8.99
N PRO A 155 -28.73 21.72 9.22
CA PRO A 155 -27.52 20.93 9.43
C PRO A 155 -27.60 20.12 10.73
N ALA A 156 -27.54 18.81 10.62
CA ALA A 156 -27.66 17.89 11.75
C ALA A 156 -26.27 17.48 12.29
N GLY A 157 -25.31 17.24 11.40
CA GLY A 157 -24.04 16.62 11.78
C GLY A 157 -23.06 16.44 10.65
N PHE A 158 -21.92 15.85 10.95
CA PHE A 158 -21.02 15.27 9.96
C PHE A 158 -20.31 14.03 10.49
N CYS A 159 -19.90 13.16 9.58
CA CYS A 159 -19.09 11.98 9.84
C CYS A 159 -17.74 12.13 9.15
N ALA A 160 -16.66 11.90 9.90
CA ALA A 160 -15.30 11.94 9.40
C ALA A 160 -14.79 10.51 9.18
N LEU A 161 -14.49 10.19 7.93
CA LEU A 161 -13.90 8.92 7.53
C LEU A 161 -12.41 9.12 7.24
N ALA A 162 -11.59 8.18 7.65
CA ALA A 162 -10.19 8.13 7.23
C ALA A 162 -9.81 6.69 6.85
N ASP A 163 -8.80 6.56 6.02
CA ASP A 163 -8.22 5.25 5.75
C ASP A 163 -7.28 4.85 6.88
N THR A 164 -7.45 3.65 7.39
CA THR A 164 -6.73 3.18 8.58
C THR A 164 -5.33 2.73 8.21
N VAL A 165 -4.33 3.36 8.82
CA VAL A 165 -2.92 2.99 8.68
C VAL A 165 -2.71 1.56 9.20
N ARG A 166 -1.94 0.75 8.47
CA ARG A 166 -1.57 -0.60 8.89
C ARG A 166 -0.70 -0.53 10.15
N GLY A 167 -1.05 -1.29 11.19
CA GLY A 167 -0.33 -1.26 12.47
C GLY A 167 1.15 -1.66 12.34
N GLU A 168 1.44 -2.51 11.37
CA GLU A 168 2.76 -2.99 11.00
C GLU A 168 3.57 -2.02 10.13
N ALA A 169 2.95 -1.01 9.51
CA ALA A 169 3.61 -0.13 8.52
C ALA A 169 4.82 0.61 9.11
N ALA A 170 4.70 1.19 10.30
CA ALA A 170 5.81 1.91 10.93
C ALA A 170 7.01 0.99 11.21
N ALA A 171 6.76 -0.23 11.68
CA ALA A 171 7.82 -1.21 11.94
C ALA A 171 8.48 -1.68 10.64
N MET A 172 7.68 -1.93 9.59
CA MET A 172 8.13 -2.28 8.26
C MET A 172 9.05 -1.21 7.66
N LEU A 173 8.65 0.07 7.70
CA LEU A 173 9.43 1.19 7.15
C LEU A 173 10.76 1.39 7.89
N ARG A 174 10.77 1.20 9.21
CA ARG A 174 12.02 1.19 10.00
C ARG A 174 12.93 0.04 9.60
N ALA A 175 12.38 -1.16 9.41
CA ALA A 175 13.15 -2.34 9.02
C ALA A 175 13.71 -2.23 7.59
N LEU A 176 13.02 -1.55 6.66
CA LEU A 176 13.54 -1.19 5.34
C LEU A 176 14.67 -0.16 5.42
N SER A 177 14.49 0.87 6.26
CA SER A 177 15.52 1.88 6.47
C SER A 177 16.80 1.28 7.08
N ALA A 178 16.67 0.28 7.97
CA ALA A 178 17.79 -0.47 8.51
C ALA A 178 18.50 -1.34 7.45
N GLU A 179 17.78 -1.76 6.40
CA GLU A 179 18.37 -2.38 5.20
C GLU A 179 18.91 -1.31 4.22
N GLY A 180 19.01 -0.05 4.61
CA GLY A 180 19.58 1.01 3.76
C GLY A 180 18.69 1.40 2.57
N VAL A 181 17.38 1.14 2.63
CA VAL A 181 16.40 1.62 1.65
C VAL A 181 15.58 2.74 2.27
N SER A 182 15.63 3.92 1.66
CA SER A 182 14.88 5.09 2.16
C SER A 182 13.44 5.06 1.67
N PRO A 183 12.43 5.06 2.57
CA PRO A 183 11.04 5.12 2.18
C PRO A 183 10.65 6.52 1.70
N VAL A 184 9.79 6.59 0.68
CA VAL A 184 9.19 7.81 0.13
C VAL A 184 7.69 7.60 0.02
N LEU A 185 6.88 8.58 0.43
CA LEU A 185 5.42 8.54 0.27
C LEU A 185 5.01 9.32 -0.98
N LEU A 186 4.26 8.68 -1.89
CA LEU A 186 3.62 9.35 -3.02
C LEU A 186 2.11 9.22 -2.86
N THR A 187 1.38 10.33 -2.79
CA THR A 187 -0.08 10.28 -2.58
C THR A 187 -0.81 11.37 -3.35
N GLY A 188 -2.03 11.05 -3.78
CA GLY A 188 -2.96 12.03 -4.38
C GLY A 188 -3.68 12.90 -3.35
N ASP A 189 -3.54 12.59 -2.06
CA ASP A 189 -4.08 13.39 -0.97
C ASP A 189 -3.47 14.78 -0.90
N ASN A 190 -4.15 15.72 -0.24
CA ASN A 190 -3.63 17.07 -0.01
C ASN A 190 -2.37 17.08 0.90
N GLU A 191 -1.67 18.22 0.91
CA GLU A 191 -0.42 18.40 1.65
C GLU A 191 -0.54 18.08 3.14
N ASN A 192 -1.63 18.51 3.78
CA ASN A 192 -1.80 18.34 5.22
C ASN A 192 -1.99 16.85 5.60
N ALA A 193 -2.77 16.12 4.80
CA ALA A 193 -2.99 14.69 4.93
C ALA A 193 -1.69 13.89 4.70
N ALA A 194 -0.97 14.20 3.63
CA ALA A 194 0.32 13.58 3.32
C ALA A 194 1.34 13.83 4.44
N ALA A 195 1.44 15.07 4.93
CA ALA A 195 2.31 15.45 6.03
C ALA A 195 1.92 14.77 7.35
N HIS A 196 0.63 14.53 7.58
CA HIS A 196 0.15 13.79 8.75
C HIS A 196 0.61 12.34 8.70
N ILE A 197 0.37 11.63 7.60
CA ILE A 197 0.80 10.23 7.42
C ILE A 197 2.33 10.11 7.46
N ALA A 198 3.05 11.00 6.78
CA ALA A 198 4.51 11.01 6.78
C ALA A 198 5.08 11.17 8.20
N ARG A 199 4.52 12.07 9.03
CA ARG A 199 4.92 12.21 10.43
C ARG A 199 4.60 10.96 11.25
N THR A 200 3.38 10.44 11.15
CA THR A 200 2.94 9.24 11.87
C THR A 200 3.83 8.03 11.58
N LEU A 201 4.24 7.86 10.31
CA LEU A 201 5.08 6.76 9.87
C LEU A 201 6.58 7.08 9.85
N SER A 202 6.98 8.29 10.29
CA SER A 202 8.37 8.76 10.29
C SER A 202 9.05 8.73 8.90
N ILE A 203 8.28 8.99 7.84
CA ILE A 203 8.76 9.12 6.47
C ILE A 203 9.31 10.53 6.26
N ARG A 204 10.56 10.65 5.79
CA ARG A 204 11.26 11.94 5.62
C ARG A 204 10.93 12.66 4.31
N GLU A 205 10.62 11.90 3.27
CA GLU A 205 10.37 12.42 1.92
C GLU A 205 8.97 11.99 1.48
N TYR A 206 8.13 12.97 1.13
CA TYR A 206 6.79 12.71 0.61
C TYR A 206 6.43 13.69 -0.50
N ARG A 207 5.44 13.32 -1.31
CA ARG A 207 4.80 14.16 -2.33
C ARG A 207 3.28 14.01 -2.23
N ALA A 208 2.61 15.15 -2.08
CA ALA A 208 1.15 15.25 -2.00
C ALA A 208 0.56 15.74 -3.33
N GLY A 209 -0.74 15.55 -3.50
CA GLY A 209 -1.50 16.01 -4.67
C GLY A 209 -1.06 15.36 -5.98
N CYS A 210 -0.39 14.20 -5.91
CA CYS A 210 0.15 13.54 -7.10
C CYS A 210 -0.97 12.91 -7.93
N LEU A 211 -1.06 13.31 -9.20
CA LEU A 211 -1.77 12.54 -10.22
C LEU A 211 -0.95 11.28 -10.59
N PRO A 212 -1.56 10.27 -11.26
CA PRO A 212 -0.82 9.10 -11.75
C PRO A 212 0.42 9.47 -12.59
N GLU A 213 0.30 10.51 -13.42
CA GLU A 213 1.38 11.04 -14.25
C GLU A 213 2.51 11.65 -13.42
N ASP A 214 2.19 12.33 -12.31
CA ASP A 214 3.18 12.92 -11.41
C ASP A 214 4.01 11.86 -10.70
N LYS A 215 3.36 10.76 -10.28
CA LYS A 215 4.06 9.60 -9.70
C LYS A 215 5.06 9.02 -10.70
N LEU A 216 4.64 8.82 -11.94
CA LEU A 216 5.49 8.33 -13.02
C LEU A 216 6.66 9.28 -13.31
N ASN A 217 6.38 10.58 -13.44
CA ASN A 217 7.40 11.60 -13.70
C ASN A 217 8.42 11.70 -12.56
N TRP A 218 7.99 11.56 -11.31
CA TRP A 218 8.89 11.55 -10.16
C TRP A 218 9.83 10.33 -10.20
N ILE A 219 9.28 9.14 -10.48
CA ILE A 219 10.07 7.90 -10.62
C ILE A 219 11.07 8.04 -11.77
N ASP A 220 10.62 8.54 -12.93
CA ASP A 220 11.46 8.72 -14.11
C ASP A 220 12.64 9.66 -13.85
N ARG A 221 12.37 10.84 -13.27
CA ARG A 221 13.43 11.80 -12.92
C ARG A 221 14.46 11.22 -11.95
N ALA A 222 14.00 10.47 -10.95
CA ALA A 222 14.90 9.87 -9.98
C ALA A 222 15.71 8.71 -10.58
N GLN A 223 15.14 7.92 -11.49
CA GLN A 223 15.89 6.93 -12.26
C GLN A 223 16.94 7.56 -13.19
N GLN A 224 16.60 8.67 -13.87
CA GLN A 224 17.56 9.44 -14.69
C GLN A 224 18.71 10.01 -13.86
N ALA A 225 18.46 10.37 -12.61
CA ALA A 225 19.48 10.76 -11.63
C ALA A 225 20.31 9.57 -11.09
N GLY A 226 20.10 8.35 -11.59
CA GLY A 226 20.81 7.14 -11.19
C GLY A 226 20.26 6.48 -9.92
N VAL A 227 19.13 6.93 -9.38
CA VAL A 227 18.52 6.35 -8.18
C VAL A 227 17.61 5.19 -8.58
N ARG A 228 17.93 3.99 -8.07
CA ARG A 228 17.12 2.79 -8.27
C ARG A 228 15.95 2.77 -7.29
N ILE A 229 14.74 2.93 -7.82
CA ILE A 229 13.49 3.01 -7.06
C ILE A 229 12.70 1.72 -7.17
N CYS A 230 12.26 1.20 -6.03
CA CYS A 230 11.15 0.25 -5.95
C CYS A 230 9.85 1.02 -5.76
N MET A 231 8.80 0.76 -6.55
CA MET A 231 7.45 1.27 -6.30
C MET A 231 6.60 0.18 -5.65
N VAL A 232 5.85 0.51 -4.62
CA VAL A 232 4.89 -0.38 -3.95
C VAL A 232 3.50 0.27 -4.00
N GLY A 233 2.52 -0.43 -4.56
CA GLY A 233 1.17 0.10 -4.78
C GLY A 233 0.11 -1.01 -4.93
N ASP A 234 -1.16 -0.66 -4.82
CA ASP A 234 -2.31 -1.55 -5.00
C ASP A 234 -3.10 -1.26 -6.30
N GLY A 235 -3.08 -0.01 -6.77
CA GLY A 235 -4.13 0.47 -7.67
C GLY A 235 -3.86 0.38 -9.18
N ILE A 236 -4.97 0.47 -9.93
CA ILE A 236 -5.02 0.84 -11.36
C ILE A 236 -4.24 2.14 -11.60
N ASN A 237 -4.35 3.09 -10.68
CA ASN A 237 -3.70 4.40 -10.74
C ASN A 237 -2.16 4.30 -10.64
N ASP A 238 -1.65 3.23 -10.02
CA ASP A 238 -0.22 3.01 -9.81
C ASP A 238 0.40 2.07 -10.84
N ALA A 239 -0.39 1.39 -11.67
CA ALA A 239 0.11 0.48 -12.69
C ALA A 239 1.17 1.13 -13.62
N PRO A 240 1.01 2.38 -14.11
CA PRO A 240 2.06 3.05 -14.89
C PRO A 240 3.35 3.29 -14.09
N ALA A 241 3.21 3.67 -12.81
CA ALA A 241 4.32 3.93 -11.91
C ALA A 241 5.07 2.64 -11.54
N LEU A 242 4.35 1.55 -11.26
CA LEU A 242 4.88 0.21 -11.00
C LEU A 242 5.73 -0.30 -12.16
N LYS A 243 5.22 -0.15 -13.40
CA LYS A 243 5.92 -0.59 -14.60
C LYS A 243 7.14 0.28 -14.94
N ARG A 244 7.10 1.58 -14.60
CA ARG A 244 8.25 2.48 -14.82
C ARG A 244 9.35 2.29 -13.78
N ALA A 245 9.00 1.88 -12.57
CA ALA A 245 9.94 1.70 -11.48
C ALA A 245 11.05 0.70 -11.80
N PHE A 246 12.17 0.77 -11.07
CA PHE A 246 13.27 -0.16 -11.28
C PHE A 246 12.89 -1.55 -10.79
N VAL A 247 11.99 -1.61 -9.80
CA VAL A 247 11.20 -2.79 -9.44
C VAL A 247 9.79 -2.34 -9.04
N GLY A 248 8.76 -2.94 -9.62
CA GLY A 248 7.36 -2.75 -9.22
C GLY A 248 6.88 -3.88 -8.31
N ILE A 249 6.33 -3.54 -7.14
CA ILE A 249 5.69 -4.48 -6.22
C ILE A 249 4.21 -4.14 -6.09
N ALA A 250 3.33 -5.02 -6.55
CA ALA A 250 1.89 -4.87 -6.39
C ALA A 250 1.38 -5.55 -5.11
N MET A 251 0.43 -4.92 -4.43
CA MET A 251 -0.44 -5.57 -3.45
C MET A 251 -1.36 -6.57 -4.16
N GLY A 252 -1.65 -7.72 -3.55
CA GLY A 252 -2.35 -8.83 -4.20
C GLY A 252 -3.77 -9.05 -3.71
N GLY A 253 -4.09 -8.68 -2.46
CA GLY A 253 -5.44 -8.81 -1.90
C GLY A 253 -6.30 -7.56 -2.11
N VAL A 254 -5.70 -6.38 -1.96
CA VAL A 254 -6.33 -5.08 -2.27
C VAL A 254 -6.06 -4.65 -3.72
N GLY A 255 -5.07 -5.24 -4.37
CA GLY A 255 -4.61 -4.76 -5.68
C GLY A 255 -5.50 -5.16 -6.85
N SER A 256 -5.62 -4.26 -7.82
CA SER A 256 -6.36 -4.55 -9.07
C SER A 256 -5.60 -5.54 -9.96
N ASP A 257 -6.31 -6.33 -10.78
CA ASP A 257 -5.71 -7.23 -11.77
C ASP A 257 -4.70 -6.50 -12.67
N ILE A 258 -4.97 -5.23 -12.98
CA ILE A 258 -4.10 -4.34 -13.77
C ILE A 258 -2.77 -4.07 -13.05
N ALA A 259 -2.79 -3.86 -11.73
CA ALA A 259 -1.58 -3.64 -10.94
C ALA A 259 -0.74 -4.91 -10.83
N VAL A 260 -1.40 -6.07 -10.64
CA VAL A 260 -0.78 -7.40 -10.64
C VAL A 260 -0.08 -7.67 -11.97
N ASP A 261 -0.72 -7.29 -13.08
CA ASP A 261 -0.14 -7.45 -14.42
C ASP A 261 0.98 -6.46 -14.74
N ALA A 262 1.00 -5.28 -14.10
CA ALA A 262 2.03 -4.28 -14.31
C ALA A 262 3.29 -4.50 -13.43
N ALA A 263 3.20 -5.29 -12.36
CA ALA A 263 4.27 -5.45 -11.39
C ALA A 263 5.22 -6.64 -11.70
N ASP A 264 6.47 -6.48 -11.27
CA ASP A 264 7.51 -7.51 -11.31
C ASP A 264 7.32 -8.57 -10.22
N ILE A 265 6.82 -8.12 -9.06
CA ILE A 265 6.60 -8.93 -7.87
C ILE A 265 5.21 -8.61 -7.31
N VAL A 266 4.49 -9.63 -6.85
CA VAL A 266 3.13 -9.49 -6.29
C VAL A 266 3.11 -10.04 -4.86
N LEU A 267 2.53 -9.29 -3.94
CA LEU A 267 2.36 -9.65 -2.54
C LEU A 267 0.95 -10.19 -2.28
N VAL A 268 0.79 -11.52 -2.27
CA VAL A 268 -0.51 -12.20 -2.36
C VAL A 268 -1.44 -11.96 -1.16
N ASN A 269 -0.87 -11.80 0.04
CA ASN A 269 -1.64 -11.71 1.29
C ASN A 269 -1.60 -10.31 1.92
N ASP A 270 -1.17 -9.29 1.18
CA ASP A 270 -0.98 -7.91 1.67
C ASP A 270 -0.14 -7.80 2.96
N ARG A 271 0.73 -8.78 3.19
CA ARG A 271 1.64 -8.87 4.33
C ARG A 271 2.85 -7.95 4.13
N VAL A 272 2.60 -6.65 4.17
CA VAL A 272 3.63 -5.62 3.93
C VAL A 272 4.81 -5.75 4.88
N GLU A 273 4.62 -6.35 6.06
CA GLU A 273 5.67 -6.62 7.03
C GLU A 273 6.78 -7.54 6.52
N GLU A 274 6.54 -8.28 5.43
CA GLU A 274 7.52 -9.18 4.81
C GLU A 274 8.40 -8.48 3.75
N LEU A 275 8.08 -7.24 3.34
CA LEU A 275 8.90 -6.46 2.39
C LEU A 275 10.39 -6.33 2.82
N PRO A 276 10.71 -6.08 4.10
CA PRO A 276 12.09 -6.05 4.55
C PRO A 276 12.79 -7.42 4.45
N HIS A 277 12.06 -8.53 4.57
CA HIS A 277 12.61 -9.88 4.36
C HIS A 277 12.91 -10.12 2.88
N LEU A 278 12.00 -9.73 1.97
CA LEU A 278 12.21 -9.83 0.53
C LEU A 278 13.47 -9.07 0.08
N LEU A 279 13.64 -7.84 0.56
CA LEU A 279 14.82 -7.04 0.26
C LEU A 279 16.11 -7.70 0.80
N ALA A 280 16.11 -8.16 2.05
CA ALA A 280 17.27 -8.82 2.63
C ALA A 280 17.61 -10.15 1.92
N LEU A 281 16.58 -10.92 1.53
CA LEU A 281 16.70 -12.14 0.73
C LEU A 281 17.33 -11.85 -0.63
N SER A 282 16.90 -10.78 -1.31
CA SER A 282 17.43 -10.37 -2.61
C SER A 282 18.93 -10.06 -2.56
N ARG A 283 19.39 -9.36 -1.51
CA ARG A 283 20.81 -9.05 -1.30
C ARG A 283 21.62 -10.28 -0.92
N ARG A 284 21.06 -11.15 -0.08
CA ARG A 284 21.70 -12.42 0.28
C ARG A 284 21.86 -13.32 -0.94
N MET A 285 20.84 -13.37 -1.80
CA MET A 285 20.89 -14.08 -3.08
C MET A 285 22.04 -13.55 -3.96
N MET A 286 22.13 -12.24 -4.17
CA MET A 286 23.23 -11.66 -4.96
C MET A 286 24.61 -11.95 -4.37
N THR A 287 24.74 -11.96 -3.05
CA THR A 287 25.98 -12.38 -2.37
C THR A 287 26.31 -13.84 -2.67
N THR A 288 25.35 -14.75 -2.55
CA THR A 288 25.53 -16.17 -2.87
C THR A 288 25.90 -16.38 -4.34
N ILE A 289 25.27 -15.65 -5.26
CA ILE A 289 25.60 -15.71 -6.70
C ILE A 289 27.05 -15.29 -6.93
N ARG A 290 27.49 -14.16 -6.37
CA ARG A 290 28.88 -13.68 -6.49
C ARG A 290 29.88 -14.69 -5.94
N LEU A 291 29.59 -15.30 -4.78
CA LEU A 291 30.46 -16.33 -4.19
C LEU A 291 30.55 -17.57 -5.07
N ASN A 292 29.42 -18.05 -5.59
CA ASN A 292 29.39 -19.22 -6.47
C ASN A 292 30.15 -18.98 -7.77
N LEU A 293 29.99 -17.79 -8.38
CA LEU A 293 30.73 -17.40 -9.58
C LEU A 293 32.22 -17.29 -9.31
N ALA A 294 32.62 -16.62 -8.22
CA ALA A 294 34.03 -16.51 -7.84
C ALA A 294 34.66 -17.88 -7.59
N PHE A 295 33.95 -18.77 -6.87
CA PHE A 295 34.39 -20.14 -6.64
C PHE A 295 34.54 -20.94 -7.95
N SER A 296 33.55 -20.87 -8.84
CA SER A 296 33.58 -21.56 -10.13
C SER A 296 34.72 -21.06 -11.02
N MET A 297 34.92 -19.73 -11.09
CA MET A 297 36.03 -19.12 -11.83
C MET A 297 37.40 -19.53 -11.26
N ALA A 298 37.55 -19.53 -9.93
CA ALA A 298 38.79 -19.95 -9.27
C ALA A 298 39.10 -21.43 -9.53
N LEU A 299 38.10 -22.30 -9.44
CA LEU A 299 38.26 -23.73 -9.71
C LEU A 299 38.65 -23.97 -11.17
N ASN A 300 38.01 -23.29 -12.12
CA ASN A 300 38.37 -23.37 -13.54
C ASN A 300 39.80 -22.88 -13.80
N LEU A 301 40.21 -21.77 -13.17
CA LEU A 301 41.57 -21.25 -13.31
C LEU A 301 42.61 -22.25 -12.79
N VAL A 302 42.39 -22.83 -11.60
CA VAL A 302 43.27 -23.86 -11.02
C VAL A 302 43.33 -25.10 -11.93
N ALA A 303 42.19 -25.54 -12.47
CA ALA A 303 42.14 -26.68 -13.38
C ALA A 303 42.95 -26.43 -14.66
N ILE A 304 42.86 -25.24 -15.26
CA ILE A 304 43.63 -24.85 -16.45
C ILE A 304 45.13 -24.88 -16.13
N VAL A 305 45.55 -24.30 -15.01
CA VAL A 305 46.96 -24.29 -14.59
C VAL A 305 47.49 -25.71 -14.40
N LEU A 306 46.74 -26.58 -13.71
CA LEU A 306 47.15 -27.98 -13.49
C LEU A 306 47.15 -28.83 -14.76
N ALA A 307 46.27 -28.52 -15.71
CA ALA A 307 46.25 -29.16 -17.02
C ALA A 307 47.48 -28.76 -17.85
N MET A 308 47.87 -27.48 -17.83
CA MET A 308 49.09 -27.00 -18.49
C MET A 308 50.35 -27.67 -17.93
N THR A 309 50.40 -27.94 -16.61
CA THR A 309 51.53 -28.65 -15.99
C THR A 309 51.47 -30.18 -16.19
N GLY A 310 50.47 -30.71 -16.90
CA GLY A 310 50.29 -32.14 -17.16
C GLY A 310 49.88 -32.96 -15.92
N VAL A 311 49.55 -32.31 -14.81
CA VAL A 311 49.19 -32.96 -13.54
C VAL A 311 47.73 -33.41 -13.55
N LEU A 312 46.86 -32.68 -14.24
CA LEU A 312 45.43 -32.96 -14.30
C LEU A 312 45.07 -33.75 -15.57
N ASN A 313 44.58 -34.98 -15.40
CA ASN A 313 43.99 -35.73 -16.52
C ASN A 313 42.49 -35.36 -16.72
N PRO A 314 41.90 -35.66 -17.88
CA PRO A 314 40.48 -35.34 -18.17
C PRO A 314 39.47 -35.96 -17.19
N VAL A 315 39.75 -37.15 -16.66
CA VAL A 315 38.88 -37.87 -15.71
C VAL A 315 38.85 -37.16 -14.35
N VAL A 316 40.02 -36.76 -13.84
CA VAL A 316 40.15 -36.01 -12.59
C VAL A 316 39.52 -34.63 -12.74
N GLY A 317 39.72 -33.96 -13.88
CA GLY A 317 39.06 -32.69 -14.19
C GLY A 317 37.54 -32.79 -14.16
N ALA A 318 36.97 -33.84 -14.78
CA ALA A 318 35.53 -34.09 -14.75
C ALA A 318 35.01 -34.33 -13.31
N LEU A 319 35.74 -35.09 -12.49
CA LEU A 319 35.37 -35.33 -11.09
C LEU A 319 35.36 -34.04 -10.26
N VAL A 320 36.41 -33.22 -10.38
CA VAL A 320 36.53 -31.94 -9.66
C VAL A 320 35.42 -30.97 -10.09
N HIS A 321 35.11 -30.90 -11.38
CA HIS A 321 34.01 -30.08 -11.90
C HIS A 321 32.65 -30.51 -11.34
N ASN A 322 32.37 -31.82 -11.28
CA ASN A 322 31.12 -32.35 -10.72
C ASN A 322 31.03 -32.08 -9.21
N ALA A 323 32.11 -32.30 -8.46
CA ALA A 323 32.15 -32.00 -7.02
C ALA A 323 31.94 -30.51 -6.73
N GLY A 324 32.57 -29.62 -7.52
CA GLY A 324 32.36 -28.18 -7.44
C GLY A 324 30.92 -27.77 -7.72
N SER A 325 30.29 -28.39 -8.73
CA SER A 325 28.88 -28.15 -9.08
C SER A 325 27.95 -28.54 -7.93
N VAL A 326 28.18 -29.70 -7.30
CA VAL A 326 27.41 -30.14 -6.12
C VAL A 326 27.53 -29.14 -4.98
N LEU A 327 28.73 -28.63 -4.70
CA LEU A 327 28.97 -27.65 -3.64
C LEU A 327 28.22 -26.34 -3.90
N VAL A 328 28.23 -25.85 -5.14
CA VAL A 328 27.49 -24.67 -5.58
C VAL A 328 25.97 -24.86 -5.43
N ILE A 329 25.47 -26.05 -5.79
CA ILE A 329 24.04 -26.40 -5.65
C ILE A 329 23.66 -26.42 -4.16
N LEU A 330 24.46 -27.06 -3.30
CA LEU A 330 24.22 -27.11 -1.86
C LEU A 330 24.21 -25.70 -1.24
N ASN A 331 25.19 -24.87 -1.57
CA ASN A 331 25.25 -23.49 -1.08
C ASN A 331 24.02 -22.67 -1.52
N SER A 332 23.56 -22.87 -2.76
CA SER A 332 22.35 -22.22 -3.28
C SER A 332 21.09 -22.72 -2.58
N ALA A 333 21.02 -24.02 -2.26
CA ALA A 333 19.87 -24.62 -1.58
C ALA A 333 19.68 -24.09 -0.15
N LEU A 334 20.74 -23.62 0.52
CA LEU A 334 20.63 -22.98 1.85
C LEU A 334 19.72 -21.75 1.84
N LEU A 335 19.57 -21.06 0.70
CA LEU A 335 18.65 -19.93 0.57
C LEU A 335 17.18 -20.34 0.72
N LEU A 336 16.80 -21.60 0.45
CA LEU A 336 15.42 -22.06 0.60
C LEU A 336 14.92 -21.98 2.05
N LYS A 337 15.82 -22.18 3.02
CA LYS A 337 15.51 -22.16 4.46
C LYS A 337 15.97 -20.87 5.15
N TRP A 338 16.51 -19.92 4.39
CA TRP A 338 17.02 -18.68 4.97
C TRP A 338 15.86 -17.79 5.44
N ARG A 339 16.02 -17.23 6.64
CA ARG A 339 15.08 -16.27 7.22
C ARG A 339 15.88 -15.12 7.81
N ARG A 340 15.43 -13.88 7.57
CA ARG A 340 15.96 -12.71 8.29
C ARG A 340 15.75 -12.94 9.80
N ARG A 341 16.82 -12.84 10.59
CA ARG A 341 16.71 -12.78 12.05
C ARG A 341 16.29 -11.35 12.40
N SER A 342 15.18 -11.24 13.12
CA SER A 342 14.61 -9.98 13.63
C SER A 342 15.60 -9.27 14.54
#